data_AF-A0A3M9Z463-F1
#
_entry.id   AF-A0A3M9Z463-F1
#
_cell.length_a   1.000
_cell.length_b   1.000
_cell.length_c   1.000
_cell.angle_alpha   90.00
_cell.angle_beta   90.00
_cell.angle_gamma   90.00
#
_symmetry.space_group_name_H-M   'P 1'
#
loop_
_entity.id
_entity.type
_entity.pdbx_description
1 polymer ?
#
loop_
_entity_poly.entity_id
_entity_poly.type
_entity_poly.pdbx_seq_one_letter_code
_entity_poly.pdbx_strand_id
1 'polypeptide(L)' 'MQTSFLLISLSAATILSWVILQSWLAKAAYTVHPTGIPWLETQADCEKSGRVWQEGNCWDSEHDPTF' A
#
# COMPACT_ATOMS: atom_id res chain seq x y z
N MET A 1 -17.74 33.82 23.31
CA MET A 1 -17.05 32.57 23.71
C MET A 1 -17.65 31.35 23.01
N GLN A 2 -18.95 31.06 23.15
CA GLN A 2 -19.63 29.92 22.51
C GLN A 2 -19.41 29.80 20.99
N THR A 3 -19.53 30.90 20.24
CA THR A 3 -19.39 30.93 18.77
C THR A 3 -17.98 30.62 18.30
N SER A 4 -16.97 31.10 19.03
CA SER A 4 -15.55 30.82 18.73
C SER A 4 -15.21 29.34 18.91
N PHE A 5 -15.76 28.68 19.94
CA PHE A 5 -15.57 27.24 20.14
C PHE A 5 -16.19 26.38 19.02
N LEU A 6 -17.36 26.79 18.50
CA LEU A 6 -18.01 26.11 17.38
C LEU A 6 -17.19 26.21 16.09
N LEU A 7 -16.61 27.38 15.81
CA LEU A 7 -15.75 27.58 14.63
C LEU A 7 -14.46 26.74 14.70
N ILE A 8 -13.82 26.70 15.86
CA ILE A 8 -12.60 25.88 16.07
C ILE A 8 -12.92 24.39 15.87
N SER A 9 -14.01 23.91 16.47
CA SER A 9 -14.44 22.51 16.33
C SER A 9 -14.69 22.14 14.86
N LEU A 10 -15.38 23.00 14.11
CA LEU A 10 -15.69 22.75 12.71
C LEU A 10 -14.42 22.71 11.85
N SER A 11 -13.46 23.62 12.08
CA SER A 11 -12.16 23.60 11.40
C SER A 11 -11.31 22.37 11.73
N ALA A 12 -11.34 21.90 12.98
CA ALA A 12 -10.61 20.70 13.36
C ALA A 12 -11.19 19.46 12.67
N ALA A 13 -12.52 19.36 12.56
CA ALA A 13 -13.19 18.26 11.88
C ALA A 13 -12.87 18.22 10.37
N THR A 14 -12.80 19.37 9.71
CA THR A 14 -12.43 19.41 8.27
C THR A 14 -10.98 19.03 8.05
N ILE A 15 -10.06 19.48 8.91
CA ILE A 15 -8.64 19.10 8.85
C ILE A 15 -8.49 17.58 9.05
N LEU A 16 -9.14 17.01 10.08
CA LEU A 16 -9.09 15.57 10.35
C LEU A 16 -9.67 14.76 9.18
N SER A 17 -10.80 15.20 8.62
CA SER A 17 -11.42 14.55 7.46
C SER A 17 -10.51 14.59 6.24
N TRP A 18 -9.81 15.71 6.02
CA TRP A 18 -8.84 15.85 4.93
C TRP A 18 -7.63 14.93 5.09
N VAL A 19 -7.05 14.86 6.30
CA VAL A 19 -5.92 13.95 6.59
C VAL A 19 -6.32 12.50 6.38
N ILE A 20 -7.51 12.10 6.85
CA ILE A 20 -8.03 10.75 6.63
C ILE A 20 -8.14 10.49 5.13
N LEU A 21 -8.80 11.38 4.37
CA LEU A 21 -8.97 11.23 2.93
C LEU A 21 -7.63 11.07 2.19
N GLN A 22 -6.62 11.86 2.55
CA GLN A 22 -5.28 11.77 1.97
C GLN A 22 -4.63 10.40 2.25
N SER A 23 -4.76 9.85 3.45
CA SER A 23 -4.24 8.51 3.78
C SER A 23 -4.91 7.40 2.96
N TRP A 24 -6.22 7.50 2.73
CA TRP A 24 -6.93 6.54 1.87
C TRP A 24 -6.47 6.64 0.41
N LEU A 25 -6.30 7.86 -0.11
CA LEU A 25 -5.79 8.08 -1.46
C LEU A 25 -4.35 7.56 -1.63
N ALA A 26 -3.49 7.78 -0.64
CA ALA A 26 -2.11 7.28 -0.66
C ALA A 26 -2.08 5.74 -0.68
N LYS A 27 -2.93 5.07 0.11
CA LYS A 27 -3.03 3.60 0.10
C LYS A 27 -3.60 3.07 -1.22
N ALA A 28 -4.55 3.76 -1.82
CA ALA A 28 -5.09 3.39 -3.13
C ALA A 28 -4.07 3.56 -4.27
N ALA A 29 -3.13 4.49 -4.11
CA ALA A 29 -2.03 4.72 -5.03
C ALA A 29 -0.83 3.78 -4.81
N TYR A 30 -0.88 2.88 -3.83
CA TYR A 30 0.17 1.90 -3.58
C TYR A 30 0.26 0.91 -4.74
N THR A 31 1.29 1.07 -5.58
CA THR A 31 1.61 0.13 -6.64
C THR A 31 2.58 -0.91 -6.11
N VAL A 32 2.24 -2.19 -6.30
CA VAL A 32 3.15 -3.30 -6.03
C VAL A 32 4.17 -3.35 -7.17
N HIS A 33 5.46 -3.47 -6.83
CA HIS A 33 6.55 -3.61 -7.81
C HIS A 33 7.13 -5.02 -7.69
N PRO A 34 6.56 -6.01 -8.40
CA PRO A 34 7.00 -7.39 -8.26
C PRO A 34 8.44 -7.55 -8.75
N THR A 35 9.22 -8.34 -8.03
CA THR A 35 10.62 -8.66 -8.34
C THR A 35 10.75 -10.12 -8.71
N GLY A 36 11.50 -10.42 -9.78
CA GLY A 36 11.77 -11.80 -10.18
C GLY A 36 12.78 -12.48 -9.26
N ILE A 37 12.55 -13.76 -8.93
CA ILE A 37 13.44 -14.56 -8.09
C ILE A 37 14.26 -15.52 -8.97
N PRO A 38 15.55 -15.23 -9.22
CA PRO A 38 16.34 -15.96 -10.22
C PRO A 38 16.76 -17.37 -9.78
N TRP A 39 16.76 -17.68 -8.48
CA TRP A 39 17.15 -19.01 -7.97
C TRP A 39 15.97 -19.98 -7.84
N LEU A 40 14.73 -19.53 -8.05
CA LEU A 40 13.54 -20.39 -8.08
C LEU A 40 13.14 -20.60 -9.54
N GLU A 41 13.78 -21.58 -10.18
CA GLU A 41 13.66 -21.85 -11.62
C GLU A 41 12.48 -22.79 -11.98
N THR A 42 11.78 -23.30 -10.97
CA THR A 42 10.63 -24.19 -11.17
C THR A 42 9.37 -23.63 -10.54
N GLN A 43 8.22 -23.90 -11.17
CA GLN A 43 6.91 -23.55 -10.62
C GLN A 43 6.70 -24.15 -9.23
N ALA A 44 7.09 -25.40 -9.03
CA ALA A 44 6.92 -26.10 -7.77
C ALA A 44 7.71 -25.43 -6.63
N ASP A 45 8.96 -25.04 -6.88
CA ASP A 45 9.78 -24.37 -5.87
C ASP A 45 9.28 -22.95 -5.58
N CYS A 46 8.82 -22.24 -6.61
CA CYS A 46 8.21 -20.92 -6.48
C CYS A 46 6.96 -20.95 -5.60
N GLU A 47 6.00 -21.80 -5.94
CA GLU A 47 4.71 -21.90 -5.23
C GLU A 47 4.89 -22.44 -3.81
N LYS A 48 5.82 -23.38 -3.60
CA LYS A 48 6.18 -23.86 -2.25
C LYS A 48 6.70 -22.74 -1.35
N SER A 49 7.31 -21.72 -1.93
CA SER A 49 7.79 -20.54 -1.19
C SER A 49 6.70 -19.50 -0.89
N GLY A 50 5.46 -19.73 -1.36
CA GLY A 50 4.33 -18.80 -1.20
C GLY A 50 4.30 -17.68 -2.25
N ARG A 51 5.10 -17.78 -3.31
CA ARG A 51 5.22 -16.78 -4.38
C ARG A 51 4.40 -17.16 -5.61
N VAL A 52 4.29 -16.24 -6.57
CA VAL A 52 3.48 -16.42 -7.78
C VAL A 52 4.38 -16.81 -8.96
N TRP A 53 4.07 -17.94 -9.60
CA TRP A 53 4.69 -18.31 -10.88
C TRP A 53 3.92 -17.71 -12.05
N GLN A 54 4.59 -16.91 -12.88
CA GLN A 54 3.98 -16.28 -14.05
C GLN A 54 5.02 -16.08 -15.16
N GLU A 55 4.65 -16.42 -16.40
CA GLU A 55 5.48 -16.22 -17.60
C GLU A 55 6.87 -16.87 -17.49
N GLY A 56 6.96 -18.04 -16.87
CA GLY A 56 8.21 -18.78 -16.71
C GLY A 56 9.16 -18.20 -15.66
N ASN A 57 8.68 -17.26 -14.83
CA ASN A 57 9.43 -16.66 -13.75
C ASN A 57 8.68 -16.76 -12.42
N CYS A 58 9.43 -16.78 -11.32
CA CYS A 58 8.88 -16.65 -9.98
C CYS A 58 8.87 -15.17 -9.56
N TRP A 59 7.71 -14.65 -9.16
CA TRP A 59 7.51 -13.25 -8.79
C TRP A 59 7.25 -13.09 -7.30
N ASP A 60 8.00 -12.18 -6.69
CA ASP A 60 7.82 -11.73 -5.31
C ASP A 60 7.17 -10.34 -5.30
N SER A 61 5.96 -10.25 -4.77
CA SER A 61 5.17 -9.02 -4.62
C SER A 61 5.29 -8.37 -3.24
N GLU A 62 6.12 -8.92 -2.35
CA GLU A 62 6.21 -8.51 -0.95
C GLU A 62 7.17 -7.32 -0.74
N HIS A 63 7.88 -6.91 -1.80
CA HIS A 63 8.86 -5.84 -1.72
C HIS A 63 8.25 -4.47 -2.03
N ASP A 64 8.45 -3.55 -1.09
CA ASP A 64 8.13 -2.14 -1.25
C ASP A 64 9.21 -1.48 -2.13
N PRO A 65 8.85 -0.74 -3.19
CA PRO A 65 9.83 -0.07 -4.05
C PRO A 65 10.66 1.02 -3.34
N THR A 66 10.29 1.39 -2.10
CA THR A 66 10.99 2.40 -1.29
C THR A 66 12.00 1.82 -0.30
N PHE A 67 12.15 0.49 -0.23
CA PHE A 67 13.11 -0.19 0.66
C PHE A 67 14.22 -0.90 -0.12
#